data_AF-A0A414Q2P1-F1
#
_entry.id   AF-A0A414Q2P1-F1
#
_cell.length_a   1.000
_cell.length_b   1.000
_cell.length_c   1.000
_cell.angle_alpha   90.00
_cell.angle_beta   90.00
_cell.angle_gamma   90.00
#
_symmetry.space_group_name_H-M   'P 1'
#
loop_
_entity.id
_entity.type
_entity.pdbx_description
1 polymer ?
#
loop_
_entity_poly.entity_id
_entity_poly.type
_entity_poly.pdbx_seq_one_letter_code
_entity_poly.pdbx_strand_id
1 'polypeptide(L)'
;MLIIKEKILEKYSILELKKIFGSWFLYFKRSDFKGELYNITSYLTINNLDYSLEEFKKDYPKLSNNKEIATIFKLYKSGFSLRTWGIKFNKDINHLKKQLKDGYIYNSTSIPKEFLKYVDIAIDTSDFKIELYKKHIELYGEKEKLEAFRRTYSLKERVYFEKYKNSYHLAFKGFLADYISYKEREE
;
A
#
# COMPACT_ATOMS: atom_id res chain seq x y z
N MET A 1 -15.07 -18.87 -12.24
CA MET A 1 -13.65 -19.21 -11.96
C MET A 1 -12.94 -17.91 -11.63
N LEU A 2 -11.78 -17.92 -10.94
CA LEU A 2 -11.07 -16.67 -10.65
C LEU A 2 -10.43 -16.13 -11.93
N ILE A 3 -10.57 -14.83 -12.19
CA ILE A 3 -10.00 -14.14 -13.36
C ILE A 3 -8.48 -14.29 -13.38
N ILE A 4 -7.81 -14.16 -12.22
CA ILE A 4 -6.35 -14.38 -12.15
C ILE A 4 -5.96 -15.79 -12.59
N LYS A 5 -6.79 -16.80 -12.27
CA LYS A 5 -6.52 -18.18 -12.67
C LYS A 5 -6.65 -18.34 -14.18
N GLU A 6 -7.68 -17.75 -14.78
CA GLU A 6 -7.88 -17.75 -16.24
C GLU A 6 -6.65 -17.18 -16.96
N LYS A 7 -6.21 -15.97 -16.56
CA LYS A 7 -5.03 -15.33 -17.13
C LYS A 7 -3.75 -16.16 -16.99
N ILE A 8 -3.57 -16.86 -15.86
CA ILE A 8 -2.43 -17.77 -15.67
C ILE A 8 -2.52 -18.97 -16.62
N LEU A 9 -3.69 -19.58 -16.78
CA LEU A 9 -3.88 -20.73 -17.65
C LEU A 9 -3.75 -20.38 -19.14
N GLU A 10 -4.08 -19.15 -19.53
CA GLU A 10 -3.88 -18.64 -20.89
C GLU A 10 -2.40 -18.35 -21.18
N LYS A 11 -1.65 -17.89 -20.17
CA LYS A 11 -0.26 -17.46 -20.35
C LYS A 11 0.76 -18.60 -20.30
N TYR A 12 0.51 -19.61 -19.47
CA TYR A 12 1.49 -20.66 -19.15
C TYR A 12 0.97 -22.05 -19.51
N SER A 13 1.85 -22.88 -20.06
CA SER A 13 1.54 -24.29 -20.30
C SER A 13 1.43 -25.09 -19.00
N ILE A 14 0.74 -26.24 -19.07
CA ILE A 14 0.61 -27.16 -17.93
C ILE A 14 1.99 -27.60 -17.38
N LEU A 15 2.98 -27.80 -18.26
CA LEU A 15 4.32 -28.22 -17.85
C LEU A 15 5.05 -27.12 -17.07
N GLU A 16 4.93 -25.86 -17.51
CA GLU A 16 5.49 -24.71 -16.79
C GLU A 16 4.81 -24.55 -15.42
N LEU A 17 3.48 -24.61 -15.38
CA LEU A 17 2.73 -24.47 -14.13
C LEU A 17 3.02 -25.59 -13.12
N LYS A 18 3.24 -26.82 -13.59
CA LYS A 18 3.72 -27.92 -12.73
C LYS A 18 5.09 -27.61 -12.12
N LYS A 19 6.01 -27.02 -12.88
CA LYS A 19 7.33 -26.63 -12.40
C LYS A 19 7.26 -25.47 -11.40
N ILE A 20 6.42 -24.47 -11.68
CA ILE A 20 6.23 -23.28 -10.83
C ILE A 20 5.58 -23.64 -9.49
N PHE A 21 4.45 -24.35 -9.52
CA PHE A 21 3.66 -24.63 -8.33
C PHE A 21 4.04 -25.93 -7.61
N GLY A 22 4.81 -26.82 -8.25
CA GLY A 22 5.20 -28.10 -7.67
C GLY A 22 3.98 -28.92 -7.24
N SER A 23 3.99 -29.40 -5.99
CA SER A 23 2.86 -30.16 -5.43
C SER A 23 1.55 -29.35 -5.36
N TRP A 24 1.65 -28.02 -5.23
CA TRP A 24 0.48 -27.14 -5.18
C TRP A 24 -0.26 -27.05 -6.52
N PHE A 25 0.37 -27.45 -7.62
CA PHE A 25 -0.26 -27.50 -8.95
C PHE A 25 -1.54 -28.33 -8.95
N LEU A 26 -1.57 -29.45 -8.22
CA LEU A 26 -2.75 -30.31 -8.14
C LEU A 26 -3.94 -29.59 -7.50
N TYR A 27 -3.68 -28.71 -6.54
CA TYR A 27 -4.71 -27.86 -5.94
C TYR A 27 -5.12 -26.73 -6.88
N PHE A 28 -4.13 -26.03 -7.47
CA PHE A 28 -4.36 -24.93 -8.42
C PHE A 28 -5.24 -25.34 -9.62
N LYS A 29 -5.00 -26.51 -10.20
CA LYS A 29 -5.70 -26.97 -11.42
C LYS A 29 -7.18 -27.31 -11.20
N ARG A 30 -7.64 -27.53 -9.96
CA ARG A 30 -9.02 -27.94 -9.66
C ARG A 30 -10.04 -26.93 -10.20
N SER A 31 -11.14 -27.39 -10.78
CA SER A 31 -12.20 -26.52 -11.29
C SER A 31 -12.79 -25.60 -10.21
N ASP A 32 -12.83 -26.07 -8.97
CA ASP A 32 -13.33 -25.36 -7.79
C ASP A 32 -12.27 -24.58 -7.00
N PHE A 33 -11.11 -24.30 -7.61
CA PHE A 33 -10.02 -23.57 -6.97
C PHE A 33 -10.48 -22.20 -6.41
N LYS A 34 -10.18 -21.94 -5.13
CA LYS A 34 -10.52 -20.71 -4.39
C LYS A 34 -9.30 -20.15 -3.64
N GLY A 35 -8.10 -20.27 -4.23
CA GLY A 35 -6.88 -19.80 -3.59
C GLY A 35 -6.82 -18.27 -3.50
N GLU A 36 -6.31 -17.79 -2.37
CA GLU A 36 -5.99 -16.37 -2.16
C GLU A 36 -4.86 -15.90 -3.09
N LEU A 37 -4.91 -14.64 -3.52
CA LEU A 37 -3.94 -14.08 -4.46
C LEU A 37 -2.50 -14.23 -3.95
N TYR A 38 -2.27 -13.96 -2.67
CA TYR A 38 -0.92 -14.05 -2.07
C TYR A 38 -0.34 -15.47 -2.10
N ASN A 39 -1.18 -16.51 -2.10
CA ASN A 39 -0.72 -17.89 -2.25
C ASN A 39 -0.32 -18.21 -3.68
N ILE A 40 -0.93 -17.56 -4.67
CA ILE A 40 -0.54 -17.70 -6.08
C ILE A 40 0.79 -16.95 -6.28
N THR A 41 0.85 -15.71 -5.82
CA THR A 41 1.97 -14.81 -6.07
C THR A 41 3.20 -15.10 -5.22
N SER A 42 3.10 -15.96 -4.20
CA SER A 42 4.26 -16.54 -3.53
C SER A 42 5.05 -17.50 -4.42
N TYR A 43 4.44 -18.05 -5.49
CA TYR A 43 5.13 -18.90 -6.47
C TYR A 43 5.43 -18.18 -7.79
N LEU A 44 4.61 -17.19 -8.17
CA LEU A 44 4.65 -16.59 -9.50
C LEU A 44 4.43 -15.08 -9.47
N THR A 45 5.34 -14.31 -10.07
CA THR A 45 5.11 -12.89 -10.34
C THR A 45 4.06 -12.72 -11.43
N ILE A 46 3.05 -11.87 -11.17
CA ILE A 46 1.89 -11.69 -12.08
C ILE A 46 1.84 -10.32 -12.76
N ASN A 47 2.93 -9.55 -12.73
CA ASN A 47 2.98 -8.22 -13.33
C ASN A 47 2.77 -8.23 -14.86
N ASN A 48 3.07 -9.35 -15.52
CA ASN A 48 2.92 -9.55 -16.95
C ASN A 48 1.52 -10.06 -17.38
N LEU A 49 0.58 -10.21 -16.44
CA LEU A 49 -0.76 -10.74 -16.72
C LEU A 49 -1.82 -9.66 -16.89
N ASP A 50 -1.44 -8.39 -16.76
CA ASP A 50 -2.37 -7.25 -16.75
C ASP A 50 -3.56 -7.51 -15.81
N TYR A 51 -3.26 -8.02 -14.61
CA TYR A 51 -4.26 -8.26 -13.58
C TYR A 51 -4.43 -6.99 -12.75
N SER A 52 -5.62 -6.41 -12.85
CA SER A 52 -5.98 -5.09 -12.32
C SER A 52 -6.62 -5.15 -10.93
N LEU A 53 -6.70 -3.99 -10.27
CA LEU A 53 -7.39 -3.84 -8.98
C LEU A 53 -8.89 -4.16 -9.11
N GLU A 54 -9.51 -3.81 -10.23
CA GLU A 54 -10.94 -4.07 -10.45
C GLU A 54 -11.23 -5.57 -10.63
N GLU A 55 -10.34 -6.31 -11.30
CA GLU A 55 -10.43 -7.77 -11.37
C GLU A 55 -10.17 -8.41 -10.00
N PHE A 56 -9.23 -7.87 -9.23
CA PHE A 56 -9.00 -8.31 -7.84
C PHE A 56 -10.24 -8.16 -6.96
N LYS A 57 -10.97 -7.04 -7.06
CA LYS A 57 -12.23 -6.86 -6.32
C LYS A 57 -13.30 -7.87 -6.74
N LYS A 58 -13.35 -8.25 -8.02
CA LYS A 58 -14.27 -9.29 -8.53
C LYS A 58 -13.92 -10.68 -8.02
N ASP A 59 -12.63 -11.02 -8.02
CA ASP A 59 -12.14 -12.32 -7.53
C ASP A 59 -12.29 -12.46 -6.01
N TYR A 60 -12.12 -11.36 -5.27
CA TYR A 60 -12.09 -11.36 -3.79
C TYR A 60 -13.09 -10.34 -3.20
N PRO A 61 -14.41 -10.52 -3.39
CA PRO A 61 -15.42 -9.53 -3.00
C PRO A 61 -15.50 -9.29 -1.48
N LYS A 62 -15.02 -10.23 -0.65
CA LYS A 62 -14.95 -10.00 0.80
C LYS A 62 -13.95 -8.92 1.19
N LEU A 63 -12.96 -8.66 0.34
CA LEU A 63 -11.93 -7.65 0.57
C LEU A 63 -12.35 -6.27 0.04
N SER A 64 -13.32 -6.18 -0.87
CA SER A 64 -13.71 -4.91 -1.49
C SER A 64 -14.23 -3.85 -0.50
N ASN A 65 -14.67 -4.28 0.69
CA ASN A 65 -15.17 -3.38 1.75
C ASN A 65 -14.04 -2.68 2.54
N ASN A 66 -12.77 -3.00 2.29
CA ASN A 66 -11.66 -2.28 2.91
C ASN A 66 -11.45 -0.94 2.21
N LYS A 67 -11.32 0.15 2.97
CA LYS A 67 -11.03 1.47 2.38
C LYS A 67 -9.70 1.46 1.62
N GLU A 68 -8.69 0.77 2.15
CA GLU A 68 -7.34 0.73 1.58
C GLU A 68 -7.12 -0.54 0.73
N ILE A 69 -8.12 -0.91 -0.09
CA ILE A 69 -8.09 -2.13 -0.91
C ILE A 69 -6.92 -2.15 -1.91
N ALA A 70 -6.52 -0.99 -2.42
CA ALA A 70 -5.38 -0.86 -3.33
C ALA A 70 -4.05 -1.26 -2.64
N THR A 71 -3.88 -0.87 -1.37
CA THR A 71 -2.74 -1.33 -0.55
C THR A 71 -2.78 -2.84 -0.32
N ILE A 72 -3.95 -3.40 -0.02
CA ILE A 72 -4.11 -4.86 0.15
C ILE A 72 -3.75 -5.58 -1.14
N PHE A 73 -4.19 -5.06 -2.29
CA PHE A 73 -3.86 -5.61 -3.59
C PHE A 73 -2.35 -5.61 -3.85
N LYS A 74 -1.65 -4.49 -3.62
CA LYS A 74 -0.19 -4.42 -3.74
C LYS A 74 0.52 -5.42 -2.81
N LEU A 75 0.08 -5.52 -1.55
CA LEU A 75 0.61 -6.49 -0.60
C LEU A 75 0.42 -7.93 -1.10
N TYR A 76 -0.79 -8.28 -1.55
CA TYR A 76 -1.09 -9.62 -2.03
C TYR A 76 -0.37 -9.94 -3.33
N LYS A 77 -0.21 -8.97 -4.25
CA LYS A 77 0.64 -9.14 -5.45
C LYS A 77 2.09 -9.46 -5.11
N SER A 78 2.58 -9.04 -3.95
CA SER A 78 3.96 -9.31 -3.51
C SER A 78 4.16 -10.70 -2.87
N GLY A 79 3.12 -11.54 -2.84
CA GLY A 79 3.18 -12.87 -2.22
C GLY A 79 2.98 -12.87 -0.70
N PHE A 80 2.57 -11.73 -0.12
CA PHE A 80 2.30 -11.64 1.31
C PHE A 80 0.81 -11.49 1.60
N SER A 81 0.32 -12.27 2.57
CA SER A 81 -0.82 -11.85 3.38
C SER A 81 -0.36 -10.89 4.48
N LEU A 82 -1.30 -10.17 5.10
CA LEU A 82 -1.02 -9.32 6.25
C LEU A 82 -0.39 -10.12 7.41
N ARG A 83 -0.87 -11.35 7.64
CA ARG A 83 -0.35 -12.25 8.68
C ARG A 83 1.09 -12.67 8.41
N THR A 84 1.37 -13.16 7.20
CA THR A 84 2.72 -13.61 6.81
C THR A 84 3.71 -12.45 6.80
N TRP A 85 3.25 -11.24 6.44
CA TRP A 85 4.04 -10.03 6.55
C TRP A 85 4.38 -9.72 8.01
N GLY A 86 3.38 -9.71 8.91
CA GLY A 86 3.58 -9.44 10.33
C GLY A 86 4.55 -10.42 11.00
N ILE A 87 4.46 -11.72 10.65
CA ILE A 87 5.41 -12.74 11.11
C ILE A 87 6.83 -12.42 10.61
N LYS A 88 7.00 -12.16 9.30
CA LYS A 88 8.31 -11.91 8.69
C LYS A 88 9.03 -10.72 9.32
N PHE A 89 8.31 -9.64 9.63
CA PHE A 89 8.88 -8.40 10.16
C PHE A 89 8.74 -8.26 11.69
N ASN A 90 8.23 -9.29 12.37
CA ASN A 90 7.96 -9.30 13.80
C ASN A 90 7.14 -8.06 14.25
N LYS A 91 5.99 -7.84 13.61
CA LYS A 91 5.10 -6.69 13.88
C LYS A 91 3.70 -7.18 14.28
N ASP A 92 3.08 -6.47 15.24
CA ASP A 92 1.64 -6.59 15.46
C ASP A 92 0.87 -5.98 14.29
N ILE A 93 -0.07 -6.75 13.74
CA ILE A 93 -0.87 -6.36 12.58
C ILE A 93 -2.24 -5.81 12.95
N ASN A 94 -2.63 -5.79 14.22
CA ASN A 94 -3.99 -5.39 14.61
C ASN A 94 -4.32 -3.95 14.21
N HIS A 95 -3.41 -3.02 14.51
CA HIS A 95 -3.57 -1.61 14.12
C HIS A 95 -3.58 -1.44 12.60
N LEU A 96 -2.73 -2.19 11.90
CA LEU A 96 -2.64 -2.14 10.45
C LEU A 96 -3.92 -2.70 9.80
N LYS A 97 -4.43 -3.83 10.28
CA LYS A 97 -5.70 -4.42 9.85
C LYS A 97 -6.86 -3.44 10.02
N LYS A 98 -6.91 -2.73 11.16
CA LYS A 98 -7.93 -1.72 11.41
C LYS A 98 -7.82 -0.56 10.42
N GLN A 99 -6.63 -0.01 10.20
CA GLN A 99 -6.44 1.10 9.26
C GLN A 99 -6.70 0.71 7.80
N LEU A 100 -6.35 -0.52 7.39
CA LEU A 100 -6.70 -1.00 6.04
C LEU A 100 -8.21 -1.08 5.83
N LYS A 101 -8.95 -1.46 6.89
CA LYS A 101 -10.41 -1.54 6.86
C LYS A 101 -11.07 -0.17 6.92
N ASP A 102 -10.69 0.64 7.90
CA ASP A 102 -11.42 1.86 8.30
C ASP A 102 -10.83 3.15 7.69
N GLY A 103 -9.67 3.06 7.04
CA GLY A 103 -8.92 4.16 6.47
C GLY A 103 -7.69 4.55 7.29
N TYR A 104 -6.70 5.16 6.65
CA TYR A 104 -5.49 5.62 7.32
C TYR A 104 -5.73 6.77 8.30
N ILE A 105 -4.99 6.73 9.42
CA ILE A 105 -4.87 7.81 10.38
C ILE A 105 -3.51 8.46 10.15
N TYR A 106 -3.48 9.57 9.41
CA TYR A 106 -2.26 10.19 8.89
C TYR A 106 -1.24 10.64 9.96
N ASN A 107 -1.71 11.03 11.16
CA ASN A 107 -0.84 11.38 12.28
C ASN A 107 -0.40 10.18 13.13
N SER A 108 -0.80 8.94 12.78
CA SER A 108 -0.47 7.75 13.55
C SER A 108 0.99 7.35 13.34
N THR A 109 1.66 6.85 14.37
CA THR A 109 2.99 6.22 14.27
C THR A 109 2.91 4.68 14.27
N SER A 110 1.70 4.12 14.11
CA SER A 110 1.46 2.68 14.25
C SER A 110 1.72 1.88 12.96
N ILE A 111 1.88 2.54 11.81
CA ILE A 111 2.19 1.87 10.55
C ILE A 111 3.71 1.68 10.46
N PRO A 112 4.21 0.43 10.40
CA PRO A 112 5.65 0.21 10.33
C PRO A 112 6.21 0.65 8.98
N LYS A 113 7.45 1.16 9.00
CA LYS A 113 8.13 1.69 7.79
C LYS A 113 8.28 0.63 6.70
N GLU A 114 8.47 -0.63 7.10
CA GLU A 114 8.60 -1.78 6.20
C GLU A 114 7.32 -2.06 5.41
N PHE A 115 6.18 -1.47 5.79
CA PHE A 115 4.90 -1.59 5.11
C PHE A 115 4.68 -0.52 4.02
N LEU A 116 5.43 0.60 4.07
CA LEU A 116 5.18 1.78 3.22
C LEU A 116 5.24 1.47 1.71
N LYS A 117 6.10 0.54 1.30
CA LYS A 117 6.21 0.10 -0.09
C LYS A 117 4.94 -0.52 -0.67
N TYR A 118 4.01 -0.97 0.18
CA TYR A 118 2.71 -1.50 -0.27
C TYR A 118 1.62 -0.43 -0.27
N VAL A 119 1.83 0.68 0.44
CA VAL A 119 0.82 1.72 0.62
C VAL A 119 0.52 2.40 -0.70
N ASP A 120 -0.76 2.46 -1.03
CA ASP A 120 -1.28 3.10 -2.23
C ASP A 120 -2.21 4.26 -1.88
N ILE A 121 -1.61 5.44 -1.69
CA ILE A 121 -2.34 6.68 -1.45
C ILE A 121 -1.87 7.71 -2.45
N ALA A 122 -2.81 8.42 -3.06
CA ALA A 122 -2.52 9.56 -3.91
C ALA A 122 -2.37 10.79 -3.01
N ILE A 123 -1.14 11.29 -2.90
CA ILE A 123 -0.85 12.54 -2.19
C ILE A 123 -0.21 13.48 -3.20
N ASP A 124 -0.75 14.69 -3.27
CA ASP A 124 -0.17 15.79 -4.03
C ASP A 124 0.61 16.71 -3.09
N THR A 125 1.92 16.80 -3.32
CA THR A 125 2.85 17.71 -2.65
C THR A 125 3.54 18.66 -3.64
N SER A 126 3.10 18.72 -4.90
CA SER A 126 3.75 19.48 -5.97
C SER A 126 3.83 20.99 -5.69
N ASP A 127 2.89 21.51 -4.89
CA ASP A 127 2.82 22.91 -4.48
C ASP A 127 3.82 23.30 -3.36
N PHE A 128 4.55 22.35 -2.80
CA PHE A 128 5.38 22.56 -1.61
C PHE A 128 6.85 22.25 -1.85
N LYS A 129 7.73 23.08 -1.26
CA LYS A 129 9.11 22.67 -1.01
C LYS A 129 9.12 21.76 0.22
N ILE A 130 9.72 20.58 0.08
CA ILE A 130 9.77 19.57 1.14
C ILE A 130 11.16 19.57 1.78
N GLU A 131 11.21 19.63 3.10
CA GLU A 131 12.43 19.39 3.88
C GLU A 131 12.24 18.18 4.79
N LEU A 132 13.15 17.21 4.67
CA LEU A 132 13.09 15.93 5.37
C LEU A 132 13.97 15.97 6.62
N TYR A 133 13.38 15.63 7.77
CA TYR A 133 14.09 15.46 9.03
C TYR A 133 13.97 14.02 9.53
N LYS A 134 14.81 13.66 10.51
CA LYS A 134 14.85 12.28 11.05
C LYS A 134 13.51 11.83 11.65
N LYS A 135 12.71 12.75 12.20
CA LYS A 135 11.49 12.45 12.97
C LYS A 135 10.21 13.09 12.40
N HIS A 136 10.33 13.98 11.42
CA HIS A 136 9.24 14.79 10.88
C HIS A 136 9.61 15.27 9.48
N ILE A 137 8.66 15.86 8.77
CA ILE A 137 8.93 16.63 7.55
C ILE A 137 8.37 18.04 7.71
N GLU A 138 8.84 18.95 6.88
CA GLU A 138 8.34 20.31 6.78
C GLU A 138 7.97 20.62 5.34
N LEU A 139 6.74 21.06 5.14
CA LEU A 139 6.27 21.59 3.85
C LEU A 139 6.30 23.11 3.91
N TYR A 140 6.92 23.74 2.92
CA TYR A 140 6.98 25.19 2.76
C TYR A 140 6.21 25.62 1.51
N GLY A 141 5.41 26.67 1.61
CA GLY A 141 4.60 27.17 0.49
C GLY A 141 3.59 28.24 0.90
N GLU A 142 2.58 28.46 0.06
CA GLU A 142 1.48 29.39 0.35
C GLU A 142 0.67 28.92 1.56
N LYS A 143 0.30 29.88 2.42
CA LYS A 143 -0.42 29.60 3.68
C LYS A 143 -1.73 28.86 3.43
N GLU A 144 -2.48 29.29 2.42
CA GLU A 144 -3.80 28.77 2.08
C GLU A 144 -3.70 27.32 1.60
N LYS A 145 -2.68 27.00 0.79
CA LYS A 145 -2.39 25.64 0.31
C LYS A 145 -1.97 24.72 1.45
N LEU A 146 -1.10 25.20 2.34
CA LEU A 146 -0.68 24.44 3.54
C LEU A 146 -1.87 24.17 4.47
N GLU A 147 -2.75 25.16 4.67
CA GLU A 147 -3.97 25.02 5.46
C GLU A 147 -4.97 24.05 4.81
N ALA A 148 -5.09 24.05 3.48
CA ALA A 148 -5.88 23.06 2.75
C ALA A 148 -5.31 21.65 2.92
N PHE A 149 -4.00 21.46 2.71
CA PHE A 149 -3.31 20.19 2.92
C PHE A 149 -3.52 19.67 4.35
N ARG A 150 -3.33 20.53 5.36
CA ARG A 150 -3.57 20.20 6.77
C ARG A 150 -4.99 19.65 6.99
N ARG A 151 -6.01 20.31 6.43
CA ARG A 151 -7.42 19.91 6.58
C ARG A 151 -7.70 18.59 5.87
N THR A 152 -7.25 18.43 4.62
CA THR A 152 -7.44 17.21 3.82
C THR A 152 -6.95 15.97 4.57
N TYR A 153 -5.76 16.06 5.19
CA TYR A 153 -5.17 14.93 5.91
C TYR A 153 -5.39 14.96 7.42
N SER A 154 -6.24 15.87 7.92
CA SER A 154 -6.58 16.03 9.34
C SER A 154 -5.34 16.11 10.24
N LEU A 155 -4.30 16.85 9.81
CA LEU A 155 -3.06 17.04 10.56
C LEU A 155 -3.32 17.94 11.78
N LYS A 156 -2.67 17.62 12.91
CA LYS A 156 -2.91 18.32 14.19
C LYS A 156 -2.08 19.59 14.32
N GLU A 157 -0.96 19.63 13.61
CA GLU A 157 0.03 20.69 13.62
C GLU A 157 -0.49 21.93 12.89
N ARG A 158 -0.12 23.11 13.36
CA ARG A 158 -0.57 24.39 12.78
C ARG A 158 0.40 24.85 11.70
N VAL A 159 -0.12 25.65 10.75
CA VAL A 159 0.70 26.38 9.79
C VAL A 159 1.32 27.59 10.50
N TYR A 160 2.64 27.73 10.41
CA TYR A 160 3.39 28.81 11.04
C TYR A 160 4.23 29.57 10.01
N PHE A 161 4.46 30.84 10.28
CA PHE A 161 5.40 31.64 9.49
C PHE A 161 6.81 31.48 10.07
N GLU A 162 7.74 30.92 9.29
CA GLU A 162 9.16 30.81 9.64
C GLU A 162 9.87 32.10 9.24
N LYS A 163 10.24 32.90 10.24
CA LYS A 163 10.83 34.23 10.06
C LYS A 163 12.17 34.18 9.32
N TYR A 164 13.02 33.19 9.62
CA TYR A 164 14.35 33.11 9.03
C TYR A 164 14.32 32.71 7.56
N LYS A 165 13.26 32.02 7.12
CA LYS A 165 13.05 31.61 5.72
C LYS A 165 12.03 32.50 4.99
N ASN A 166 11.44 33.48 5.68
CA ASN A 166 10.40 34.36 5.15
C ASN A 166 9.27 33.59 4.43
N SER A 167 8.83 32.46 5.00
CA SER A 167 7.87 31.55 4.37
C SER A 167 6.93 30.92 5.39
N TYR A 168 5.70 30.60 4.98
CA TYR A 168 4.85 29.71 5.75
C TYR A 168 5.35 28.27 5.63
N HIS A 169 5.15 27.50 6.70
CA HIS A 169 5.48 26.09 6.76
C HIS A 169 4.49 25.30 7.61
N LEU A 170 4.42 24.00 7.34
CA LEU A 170 3.71 22.99 8.12
C LEU A 170 4.68 21.86 8.47
N ALA A 171 5.09 21.81 9.73
CA ALA A 171 5.91 20.73 10.28
C ALA A 171 5.03 19.63 10.89
N PHE A 172 5.18 18.38 10.48
CA PHE A 172 4.38 17.26 11.01
C PHE A 172 5.11 15.92 10.95
N LYS A 173 4.63 14.97 11.76
CA LYS A 173 5.18 13.61 11.88
C LYS A 173 4.07 12.56 11.80
N GLY A 174 4.47 11.29 11.77
CA GLY A 174 3.57 10.15 11.70
C GLY A 174 3.51 9.55 10.30
N PHE A 175 2.49 8.73 10.05
CA PHE A 175 2.36 7.91 8.86
C PHE A 175 2.45 8.71 7.56
N LEU A 176 1.78 9.87 7.48
CA LEU A 176 1.84 10.69 6.27
C LEU A 176 3.26 11.21 6.01
N ALA A 177 3.94 11.70 7.06
CA ALA A 177 5.31 12.18 6.96
C ALA A 177 6.28 11.06 6.57
N ASP A 178 6.11 9.87 7.16
CA ASP A 178 6.91 8.68 6.83
C ASP A 178 6.66 8.25 5.38
N TYR A 179 5.42 8.30 4.88
CA TYR A 179 5.09 7.93 3.51
C TYR A 179 5.62 8.93 2.47
N ILE A 180 5.46 10.24 2.70
CA ILE A 180 6.04 11.27 1.83
C ILE A 180 7.56 11.11 1.82
N SER A 181 8.19 10.95 2.98
CA SER A 181 9.64 10.70 3.07
C SER A 181 10.08 9.45 2.33
N TYR A 182 9.25 8.41 2.28
CA TYR A 182 9.52 7.19 1.53
C TYR A 182 9.47 7.44 0.01
N LYS A 183 8.49 8.21 -0.47
CA LYS A 183 8.34 8.58 -1.88
C LYS A 183 9.50 9.45 -2.39
N GLU A 184 9.85 10.49 -1.65
CA GLU A 184 10.95 11.41 -2.00
C GLU A 184 12.35 10.74 -2.04
N ARG A 185 12.49 9.51 -1.51
CA ARG A 185 13.75 8.76 -1.53
C ARG A 185 13.79 7.68 -2.61
N GLU A 186 12.64 7.32 -3.17
CA GLU A 186 12.53 6.34 -4.25
C GLU A 186 12.55 7.01 -5.63
N GLU A 187 12.35 8.33 -5.69
CA GLU A 187 12.61 9.20 -6.85
C GLU A 187 14.08 9.65 -6.90
#